data_AF-A0AAN8JM48-F1
#
_entry.id   AF-A0AAN8JM48-F1
#
_cell.length_a   1.000
_cell.length_b   1.000
_cell.length_c   1.000
_cell.angle_alpha   90.00
_cell.angle_beta   90.00
_cell.angle_gamma   90.00
#
_symmetry.space_group_name_H-M   'P 1'
#
loop_
_entity.id
_entity.type
_entity.pdbx_description
1 polymer ?
#
loop_
_entity_poly.entity_id
_entity_poly.type
_entity_poly.pdbx_seq_one_letter_code
_entity_poly.pdbx_strand_id
1 'polypeptide(L)'
;MDDEAEKAIKKSNTLKALRDVAEKKQDLQDKMKQSVHKPTELLESVFERLQYTSQPVCITGSASEEEISKITQAVLDLDPNIDVNTLQKCHLKNYAKLSEFIDNHCVLRL
;
A
#
# COMPACT_ATOMS: atom_id res chain seq x y z
N MET A 1 3.76 18.47 -16.12
CA MET A 1 3.73 17.30 -17.01
C MET A 1 4.06 17.79 -18.40
N ASP A 2 4.77 17.00 -19.20
CA ASP A 2 4.97 17.31 -20.61
C ASP A 2 3.76 16.87 -21.46
N ASP A 3 3.60 17.47 -22.64
CA ASP A 3 2.47 17.23 -23.56
C ASP A 3 2.40 15.79 -24.12
N GLU A 4 3.52 15.07 -24.11
CA GLU A 4 3.67 13.72 -24.64
C GLU A 4 3.23 12.66 -23.62
N ALA A 5 3.60 12.86 -22.35
CA ALA A 5 3.12 12.10 -21.21
C ALA A 5 1.60 12.26 -21.07
N GLU A 6 1.08 13.49 -21.20
CA GLU A 6 -0.35 13.76 -21.13
C GLU A 6 -1.11 13.08 -22.27
N LYS A 7 -0.61 13.15 -23.51
CA LYS A 7 -1.17 12.39 -24.65
C LYS A 7 -1.17 10.89 -24.43
N ALA A 8 -0.12 10.34 -23.80
CA ALA A 8 0.02 8.91 -23.56
C ALA A 8 -1.06 8.37 -22.61
N ILE A 9 -1.48 9.17 -21.62
CA ILE A 9 -2.47 8.78 -20.61
C ILE A 9 -3.88 9.31 -20.88
N LYS A 10 -4.05 10.24 -21.84
CA LYS A 10 -5.33 10.90 -22.16
C LYS A 10 -6.49 9.94 -22.45
N LYS A 11 -6.20 8.74 -22.96
CA LYS A 11 -7.21 7.72 -23.30
C LYS A 11 -7.47 6.72 -22.16
N SER A 12 -6.72 6.81 -21.06
CA SER A 12 -6.85 5.91 -19.92
C SER A 12 -7.98 6.40 -19.00
N ASN A 13 -9.18 5.86 -19.23
CA ASN A 13 -10.39 6.27 -18.51
C ASN A 13 -10.56 5.62 -17.13
N THR A 14 -9.61 4.77 -16.70
CA THR A 14 -9.65 4.11 -15.39
C THR A 14 -8.28 4.15 -14.74
N LEU A 15 -8.26 4.10 -13.40
CA LEU A 15 -7.01 4.00 -12.63
C LEU A 15 -6.20 2.77 -13.01
N LYS A 16 -6.87 1.66 -13.36
CA LYS A 16 -6.19 0.45 -13.87
C LYS A 16 -5.51 0.73 -15.20
N ALA A 17 -6.23 1.30 -16.17
CA ALA A 17 -5.65 1.64 -17.47
C ALA A 17 -4.50 2.65 -17.37
N LEU A 18 -4.54 3.58 -16.40
CA LEU A 18 -3.43 4.48 -16.12
C LEU A 18 -2.20 3.72 -15.63
N ARG A 19 -2.37 2.80 -14.68
CA ARG A 19 -1.28 1.94 -14.17
C ARG A 19 -0.70 1.05 -15.27
N ASP A 20 -1.55 0.38 -16.04
CA ASP A 20 -1.13 -0.51 -17.13
C ASP A 20 -0.29 0.23 -18.19
N VAL A 21 -0.57 1.52 -18.43
CA VAL A 21 0.20 2.36 -19.37
C VAL A 21 1.50 2.84 -18.74
N ALA A 22 1.49 3.19 -17.45
CA ALA A 22 2.69 3.60 -16.71
C ALA A 22 3.69 2.45 -16.51
N GLU A 23 3.22 1.23 -16.23
CA GLU A 23 4.07 0.04 -16.09
C GLU A 23 4.83 -0.29 -17.39
N LYS A 24 4.26 0.06 -18.55
CA LYS A 24 4.90 -0.17 -19.85
C LYS A 24 5.95 0.88 -20.20
N LYS A 25 6.03 1.99 -19.45
CA LYS A 25 6.91 3.14 -19.74
C LYS A 25 7.48 3.72 -18.45
N GLN A 26 8.71 3.35 -18.11
CA GLN A 26 9.39 3.80 -16.89
C GLN A 26 9.42 5.33 -16.75
N ASP A 27 9.72 6.06 -17.82
CA ASP A 27 9.71 7.54 -17.83
C ASP A 27 8.34 8.11 -17.41
N LEU A 28 7.25 7.52 -17.91
CA LEU A 28 5.91 7.94 -17.54
C LEU A 28 5.60 7.64 -16.07
N GLN A 29 6.05 6.48 -15.57
CA GLN A 29 5.92 6.11 -14.17
C GLN A 29 6.63 7.13 -13.27
N ASP A 30 7.85 7.53 -13.63
CA ASP A 30 8.65 8.48 -12.85
C ASP A 30 8.03 9.89 -12.90
N LYS A 31 7.56 10.34 -14.06
CA LYS A 31 6.81 11.60 -14.20
C LYS A 31 5.51 11.61 -13.39
N MET A 32 4.79 10.49 -13.33
CA MET A 32 3.61 10.36 -12.49
C MET A 32 3.98 10.46 -11.00
N LYS A 33 5.02 9.75 -10.54
CA LYS A 33 5.53 9.86 -9.16
C LYS A 33 5.92 11.31 -8.82
N GLN A 34 6.64 11.98 -9.72
CA GLN A 34 7.01 13.39 -9.54
C GLN A 34 5.79 14.32 -9.47
N SER A 35 4.73 14.04 -10.25
CA SER A 35 3.53 14.88 -10.28
C SER A 35 2.75 14.88 -8.95
N VAL A 36 2.82 13.77 -8.20
CA VAL A 36 2.15 13.63 -6.90
C VAL A 36 3.05 13.93 -5.71
N HIS A 37 4.37 14.04 -5.93
CA HIS A 37 5.35 14.21 -4.86
C HIS A 37 5.07 15.43 -3.98
N LYS A 38 4.91 16.63 -4.56
CA LYS A 38 4.64 17.86 -3.80
C LYS A 38 3.32 17.81 -3.00
N PRO A 39 2.19 17.38 -3.58
CA PRO A 39 0.97 17.14 -2.80
C PRO A 39 1.19 16.16 -1.64
N THR A 40 1.96 15.08 -1.85
CA THR A 40 2.28 14.11 -0.81
C THR A 40 3.10 14.75 0.31
N GLU A 41 4.19 15.46 0.01
CA GLU A 41 5.01 16.17 1.02
C GLU A 41 4.16 17.14 1.86
N LEU A 42 3.23 17.85 1.21
CA LEU A 42 2.32 18.75 1.91
C LEU A 42 1.42 17.98 2.89
N LEU A 43 0.83 16.87 2.44
CA LEU A 43 0.00 16.03 3.30
C LEU A 43 0.81 15.46 4.46
N GLU A 44 2.03 15.00 4.20
CA GLU A 44 2.95 14.49 5.22
C GLU A 44 3.17 15.54 6.33
N SER A 45 3.52 16.77 5.94
CA SER A 45 3.71 17.86 6.90
C SER A 45 2.45 18.20 7.71
N VAL A 46 1.26 18.02 7.15
CA VAL A 46 -0.02 18.27 7.84
C VAL A 46 -0.27 17.16 8.85
N PHE A 47 -0.14 15.90 8.42
CA PHE A 47 -0.41 14.74 9.26
C PHE A 47 0.60 14.59 10.41
N GLU A 48 1.88 14.94 10.23
CA GLU A 48 2.89 14.92 11.30
C GLU A 48 2.52 15.85 12.48
N ARG A 49 1.80 16.93 12.18
CA ARG A 49 1.32 17.89 13.19
C ARG A 49 0.02 17.45 13.85
N LEU A 50 -0.66 16.44 13.30
CA LEU A 50 -1.88 15.93 13.87
C LEU A 50 -1.58 14.96 15.01
N GLN A 51 -2.40 15.05 16.05
CA GLN A 51 -2.40 14.10 17.14
C GLN A 51 -3.78 13.47 17.23
N TYR A 52 -3.82 12.15 17.28
CA TYR A 52 -5.02 11.41 17.57
C TYR A 52 -4.95 10.93 19.02
N THR A 53 -5.92 11.30 19.86
CA THR A 53 -5.96 10.93 21.29
C THR A 53 -4.65 11.22 22.05
N SER A 54 -4.06 12.39 21.83
CA SER A 54 -2.77 12.81 22.40
C SER A 54 -1.56 11.97 21.97
N GLN A 55 -1.71 11.12 20.96
CA GLN A 55 -0.61 10.40 20.32
C GLN A 55 -0.31 11.02 18.95
N PRO A 56 0.98 11.14 18.55
CA PRO A 56 1.33 11.60 17.22
C PRO A 56 0.80 10.65 16.16
N VAL A 57 0.29 11.19 15.07
CA VAL A 57 -0.03 10.38 13.88
C VAL A 57 1.28 10.06 13.17
N CYS A 58 1.70 8.79 13.22
CA CYS A 58 2.89 8.35 12.52
C CYS A 58 2.62 8.21 11.03
N ILE A 59 3.42 8.91 10.23
CA ILE A 59 3.46 8.71 8.79
C ILE A 59 4.71 7.90 8.47
N THR A 60 4.50 6.73 7.89
CA THR A 60 5.59 5.89 7.40
C THR A 60 5.64 6.00 5.89
N GLY A 61 6.85 5.94 5.33
CA GLY A 61 7.03 5.81 3.88
C GLY A 61 6.30 4.58 3.32
N SER A 62 6.17 4.55 1.99
CA SER A 62 5.70 3.34 1.31
C SER A 62 6.67 2.19 1.56
N ALA A 63 6.13 1.00 1.83
CA ALA A 63 6.95 -0.19 2.02
C ALA A 63 7.68 -0.54 0.71
N SER A 64 8.95 -0.92 0.82
CA SER A 64 9.73 -1.40 -0.32
C SER A 64 9.25 -2.79 -0.77
N GLU A 65 9.56 -3.17 -2.01
CA GLU A 65 9.26 -4.52 -2.50
C GLU A 65 9.95 -5.59 -1.66
N GLU A 66 11.15 -5.31 -1.14
CA GLU A 66 11.88 -6.20 -0.22
C GLU A 66 11.19 -6.31 1.14
N GLU A 67 10.66 -5.21 1.69
CA GLU A 67 9.91 -5.22 2.95
C GLU A 67 8.62 -6.02 2.80
N ILE A 68 7.89 -5.79 1.72
CA ILE A 68 6.68 -6.55 1.37
C ILE A 68 7.04 -8.03 1.20
N SER A 69 8.12 -8.35 0.48
CA SER A 69 8.57 -9.72 0.25
C SER A 69 8.95 -10.44 1.55
N LYS A 70 9.65 -9.74 2.47
CA LYS A 70 10.03 -10.30 3.78
C LYS A 70 8.80 -10.64 4.62
N ILE A 71 7.82 -9.73 4.70
CA ILE A 71 6.58 -9.97 5.43
C ILE A 71 5.80 -11.13 4.78
N THR A 72 5.74 -11.13 3.46
CA THR A 72 5.07 -12.19 2.69
C THR A 72 5.69 -13.56 2.98
N GLN A 73 7.03 -13.65 2.97
CA GLN A 73 7.73 -14.89 3.29
C GLN A 73 7.48 -15.33 4.75
N ALA A 74 7.52 -14.40 5.71
CA ALA A 74 7.23 -14.73 7.10
C ALA A 74 5.80 -15.28 7.28
N VAL A 75 4.84 -14.79 6.51
CA VAL A 75 3.46 -15.33 6.49
C VAL A 75 3.42 -16.73 5.87
N LEU A 76 4.13 -16.95 4.76
CA LEU A 76 4.22 -18.27 4.11
C LEU A 76 4.94 -19.31 4.98
N ASP A 77 5.92 -18.90 5.77
CA ASP A 77 6.59 -19.78 6.73
C ASP A 77 5.64 -20.23 7.85
N LEU A 78 4.65 -19.40 8.20
CA LEU A 78 3.61 -19.72 9.18
C LEU A 78 2.47 -20.56 8.58
N ASP A 79 2.10 -20.28 7.32
CA ASP A 79 1.19 -21.12 6.54
C ASP A 79 1.61 -21.22 5.06
N PRO A 80 2.19 -22.34 4.64
CA PRO A 80 2.63 -22.56 3.26
C PRO A 80 1.49 -22.61 2.24
N ASN A 81 0.24 -22.78 2.68
CA ASN A 81 -0.92 -22.88 1.78
C ASN A 81 -1.58 -21.52 1.49
N ILE A 82 -1.05 -20.43 2.06
CA ILE A 82 -1.54 -19.09 1.77
C ILE A 82 -1.23 -18.73 0.32
N ASP A 83 -2.27 -18.39 -0.43
CA ASP A 83 -2.13 -17.72 -1.73
C ASP A 83 -2.23 -16.21 -1.54
N VAL A 84 -1.07 -15.56 -1.64
CA VAL A 84 -0.88 -14.12 -1.51
C VAL A 84 -1.63 -13.29 -2.54
N ASN A 85 -2.02 -13.89 -3.66
CA ASN A 85 -2.79 -13.22 -4.71
C ASN A 85 -4.30 -13.26 -4.48
N THR A 86 -4.76 -14.12 -3.57
CA THR A 86 -6.19 -14.28 -3.24
C THR A 86 -6.48 -14.02 -1.76
N LEU A 87 -5.49 -13.59 -0.97
CA LEU A 87 -5.61 -13.25 0.45
C LEU A 87 -6.64 -12.13 0.68
N GLN A 88 -7.90 -12.53 0.91
CA GLN A 88 -8.96 -11.68 1.39
C GLN A 88 -9.16 -11.92 2.88
N LYS A 89 -9.64 -10.90 3.61
CA LYS A 89 -9.92 -10.98 5.06
C LYS A 89 -10.84 -12.15 5.42
N CYS A 90 -11.65 -12.66 4.48
CA CYS A 90 -12.49 -13.84 4.68
C CYS A 90 -11.69 -15.16 4.76
N HIS A 91 -10.54 -15.28 4.09
CA HIS A 91 -9.70 -16.47 4.11
C HIS A 91 -8.93 -16.61 5.42
N LEU A 92 -8.58 -15.48 6.06
CA LEU A 92 -7.90 -15.45 7.36
C LEU A 92 -8.77 -15.98 8.53
N LYS A 93 -10.10 -16.01 8.37
CA LYS A 93 -11.04 -16.54 9.39
C LYS A 93 -10.96 -18.04 9.59
N ASN A 94 -10.41 -18.77 8.62
CA ASN A 94 -10.32 -20.22 8.67
C ASN A 94 -9.10 -20.71 9.48
N TYR A 95 -8.23 -19.80 9.90
CA TYR A 95 -6.99 -20.13 10.62
C TYR A 95 -7.16 -19.92 12.11
N ALA A 96 -7.51 -21.00 12.82
CA ALA A 96 -7.80 -20.98 14.25
C ALA A 96 -6.69 -20.31 15.08
N LYS A 97 -5.41 -20.61 14.79
CA LYS A 97 -4.27 -20.03 15.50
C LYS A 97 -4.10 -18.52 15.27
N LEU A 98 -4.39 -18.05 14.06
CA LEU A 98 -4.31 -16.62 13.74
C LEU A 98 -5.49 -15.86 14.37
N SER A 99 -6.68 -16.45 14.36
CA SER A 99 -7.84 -15.89 15.05
C SER A 99 -7.57 -15.76 16.55
N GLU A 100 -7.03 -16.83 17.16
CA GLU A 100 -6.65 -16.84 18.58
C GLU A 100 -5.58 -15.77 18.90
N PHE A 101 -4.58 -15.61 18.03
CA PHE A 101 -3.58 -14.56 18.19
C PHE A 101 -4.20 -13.15 18.14
N ILE A 102 -5.07 -12.90 17.17
CA ILE A 102 -5.74 -11.59 17.01
C ILE A 102 -6.62 -11.30 18.23
N ASP A 103 -7.44 -12.25 18.66
CA ASP A 103 -8.38 -12.08 19.78
C ASP A 103 -7.66 -11.87 21.13
N ASN A 104 -6.48 -12.47 21.29
CA ASN A 104 -5.72 -12.40 22.54
C ASN A 104 -4.73 -11.22 22.58
N HIS A 105 -4.21 -10.78 21.44
CA HIS A 105 -3.09 -9.83 21.40
C HIS A 105 -3.34 -8.57 20.60
N CYS A 106 -4.31 -8.57 19.67
CA CYS A 106 -4.54 -7.44 18.76
C CYS A 106 -5.85 -6.70 19.05
N VAL A 107 -6.78 -7.28 19.80
CA VAL A 107 -7.99 -6.58 20.24
C VAL A 107 -7.66 -5.78 21.51
N LEU A 108 -7.71 -4.45 21.42
CA LEU A 108 -7.73 -3.57 22.59
C LEU A 108 -9.00 -3.86 23.39
N ARG A 109 -8.85 -4.55 24.52
CA ARG A 109 -9.93 -4.72 25.49
C ARG A 109 -10.07 -3.41 26.26
N LEU A 110 -11.05 -2.60 25.86
CA LEU A 110 -11.53 -1.44 26.62
C LEU A 110 -12.33 -1.91 27.84
#